data_AF-A0A1J5RGR2-F1
#
_entry.id   AF-A0A1J5RGR2-F1
#
_cell.length_a   1.000
_cell.length_b   1.000
_cell.length_c   1.000
_cell.angle_alpha   90.00
_cell.angle_beta   90.00
_cell.angle_gamma   90.00
#
_symmetry.space_group_name_H-M   'P 1'
#
loop_
_entity.id
_entity.type
_entity.pdbx_description
1 polymer ?
#
loop_
_entity_poly.entity_id
_entity_poly.type
_entity_poly.pdbx_seq_one_letter_code
_entity_poly.pdbx_strand_id
1 'polypeptide(L)'
;MSDPVELGRLASAASYLLLNAPDARTLAALDAPAGGPLDLDRARQDFYDFLCIPQSGCFLPPFAHVLSQAQETAEYWHFPTPKYDGGDALLTWFDAAGFDATALPADPILAAANRPLDHVGVLLAFLALLLDAAQDSETDRVVLGEFLGEHVQPWADTFANLLCQAESPYIALLGTALRDLLDAVREDYPPLAPPQRSLAHKRIPIQPAQVEGSVAFPSSAQ
;
A
#
# COMPACT_ATOMS: atom_id res chain seq x y z
N MET A 1 -3.03 -11.76 -22.07
CA MET A 1 -2.69 -10.43 -22.62
C MET A 1 -3.94 -9.58 -22.62
N SER A 2 -4.25 -9.11 -21.42
CA SER A 2 -5.23 -8.05 -21.19
C SER A 2 -4.65 -6.73 -21.71
N ASP A 3 -5.51 -5.78 -22.06
CA ASP A 3 -5.07 -4.44 -22.47
C ASP A 3 -4.46 -3.72 -21.25
N PRO A 4 -3.21 -3.23 -21.30
CA PRO A 4 -2.59 -2.49 -20.19
C PRO A 4 -3.43 -1.29 -19.74
N VAL A 5 -4.14 -0.65 -20.68
CA VAL A 5 -5.05 0.46 -20.37
C VAL A 5 -6.26 -0.01 -19.56
N GLU A 6 -6.77 -1.21 -19.84
CA GLU A 6 -7.86 -1.81 -19.07
C GLU A 6 -7.39 -2.18 -17.66
N LEU A 7 -6.23 -2.82 -17.53
CA LEU A 7 -5.62 -3.11 -16.22
C LEU A 7 -5.35 -1.83 -15.42
N GLY A 8 -4.88 -0.76 -16.07
CA GLY A 8 -4.67 0.55 -15.46
C GLY A 8 -5.97 1.15 -14.92
N ARG A 9 -7.08 1.05 -15.69
CA ARG A 9 -8.41 1.48 -15.20
C ARG A 9 -8.89 0.67 -14.02
N LEU A 10 -8.71 -0.65 -14.02
CA LEU A 10 -9.08 -1.52 -12.90
C LEU A 10 -8.24 -1.21 -11.66
N ALA A 11 -6.94 -0.98 -11.80
CA ALA A 11 -6.07 -0.53 -10.71
C ALA A 11 -6.47 0.83 -10.15
N SER A 12 -6.85 1.78 -11.01
CA SER A 12 -7.37 3.09 -10.60
C SER A 12 -8.69 2.96 -9.83
N ALA A 13 -9.60 2.09 -10.28
CA ALA A 13 -10.85 1.83 -9.59
C ALA A 13 -10.62 1.18 -8.22
N ALA A 14 -9.75 0.17 -8.13
CA ALA A 14 -9.40 -0.48 -6.87
C ALA A 14 -8.73 0.50 -5.88
N SER A 15 -7.85 1.37 -6.37
CA SER A 15 -7.28 2.47 -5.60
C SER A 15 -8.36 3.36 -5.01
N TYR A 16 -9.32 3.81 -5.83
CA TYR A 16 -10.40 4.68 -5.39
C TYR A 16 -11.24 4.03 -4.29
N LEU A 17 -11.62 2.76 -4.46
CA LEU A 17 -12.43 1.99 -3.51
C LEU A 17 -11.74 1.77 -2.15
N LEU A 18 -10.41 1.73 -2.14
CA LEU A 18 -9.61 1.60 -0.91
C LEU A 18 -9.30 2.94 -0.25
N LEU A 19 -9.51 4.07 -0.94
CA LEU A 19 -9.23 5.40 -0.44
C LEU A 19 -10.49 6.21 -0.10
N ASN A 20 -11.66 5.80 -0.60
CA ASN A 20 -12.90 6.57 -0.49
C ASN A 20 -14.07 5.68 -0.07
N ALA A 21 -14.90 6.19 0.85
CA ALA A 21 -16.17 5.55 1.17
C ALA A 21 -17.03 5.48 -0.09
N PRO A 22 -17.72 4.36 -0.35
CA PRO A 22 -18.46 4.21 -1.58
C PRO A 22 -19.67 5.15 -1.62
N ASP A 23 -20.07 5.50 -2.84
CA ASP A 23 -21.30 6.23 -3.13
C ASP A 23 -22.30 5.32 -3.88
N ALA A 24 -23.51 5.84 -4.14
CA ALA A 24 -24.56 5.07 -4.82
C ALA A 24 -24.14 4.59 -6.22
N ARG A 25 -23.28 5.35 -6.92
CA ARG A 25 -22.81 4.99 -8.27
C ARG A 25 -21.80 3.85 -8.19
N THR A 26 -20.90 3.92 -7.23
CA THR A 26 -19.91 2.89 -6.91
C THR A 26 -20.60 1.58 -6.56
N LEU A 27 -21.60 1.62 -5.67
CA LEU A 27 -22.38 0.42 -5.31
C LEU A 27 -23.13 -0.17 -6.51
N ALA A 28 -23.79 0.66 -7.31
CA ALA A 28 -24.51 0.19 -8.49
C ALA A 28 -23.60 -0.55 -9.50
N ALA A 29 -22.32 -0.16 -9.58
CA ALA A 29 -21.33 -0.87 -10.40
C ALA A 29 -20.90 -2.22 -9.80
N LEU A 30 -20.92 -2.35 -8.46
CA LEU A 30 -20.56 -3.57 -7.73
C LEU A 30 -21.74 -4.53 -7.52
N ASP A 31 -22.99 -4.06 -7.62
CA ASP A 31 -24.21 -4.86 -7.43
C ASP A 31 -24.38 -5.96 -8.48
N ALA A 32 -23.88 -5.76 -9.70
CA ALA A 32 -24.01 -6.73 -10.79
C ALA A 32 -23.33 -8.10 -10.48
N PRO A 33 -22.13 -8.15 -9.88
CA PRO A 33 -21.50 -9.39 -9.42
C PRO A 33 -21.92 -9.88 -8.03
N ALA A 34 -22.56 -9.04 -7.19
CA ALA A 34 -22.80 -9.33 -5.76
C ALA A 34 -23.88 -10.38 -5.45
N GLY A 35 -24.72 -10.75 -6.42
CA GLY A 35 -25.82 -11.71 -6.22
C GLY A 35 -26.99 -11.17 -5.38
N GLY A 36 -27.00 -9.87 -5.05
CA GLY A 36 -28.05 -9.18 -4.31
C GLY A 36 -27.72 -7.68 -4.12
N PRO A 37 -28.70 -6.85 -3.74
CA PRO A 37 -28.48 -5.42 -3.56
C PRO A 37 -27.63 -5.13 -2.31
N LEU A 38 -26.58 -4.33 -2.47
CA LEU A 38 -25.78 -3.79 -1.37
C LEU A 38 -26.50 -2.60 -0.72
N ASP A 39 -26.57 -2.58 0.60
CA ASP A 39 -27.07 -1.42 1.36
C ASP A 39 -25.97 -0.35 1.45
N LEU A 40 -26.26 0.87 0.98
CA LEU A 40 -25.28 1.94 0.89
C LEU A 40 -24.77 2.41 2.24
N ASP A 41 -25.66 2.60 3.21
CA ASP A 41 -25.27 3.08 4.54
C ASP A 41 -24.42 2.03 5.25
N ARG A 42 -24.77 0.74 5.08
CA ARG A 42 -23.97 -0.37 5.59
C ARG A 42 -22.61 -0.47 4.91
N ALA A 43 -22.54 -0.39 3.59
CA ALA A 43 -21.28 -0.46 2.85
C ALA A 43 -20.31 0.67 3.23
N ARG A 44 -20.84 1.88 3.47
CA ARG A 44 -20.06 3.01 3.99
C ARG A 44 -19.54 2.77 5.39
N GLN A 45 -20.39 2.25 6.28
CA GLN A 45 -19.96 1.91 7.64
C GLN A 45 -18.86 0.83 7.60
N ASP A 46 -19.04 -0.22 6.80
CA ASP A 46 -18.06 -1.29 6.65
C ASP A 46 -16.73 -0.77 6.06
N PHE A 47 -16.76 0.18 5.11
CA PHE A 47 -15.54 0.86 4.66
C PHE A 47 -14.77 1.49 5.83
N TYR A 48 -15.45 2.26 6.67
CA TYR A 48 -14.77 2.91 7.81
C TYR A 48 -14.27 1.90 8.84
N ASP A 49 -15.09 0.90 9.17
CA ASP A 49 -14.78 -0.11 10.19
C ASP A 49 -13.62 -1.02 9.77
N PHE A 50 -13.55 -1.42 8.49
CA PHE A 50 -12.48 -2.31 8.01
C PHE A 50 -11.22 -1.56 7.58
N LEU A 51 -11.32 -0.35 7.02
CA LEU A 51 -10.18 0.28 6.33
C LEU A 51 -9.69 1.59 6.95
N CYS A 52 -10.46 2.21 7.85
CA CYS A 52 -10.14 3.56 8.33
C CYS A 52 -9.96 3.70 9.83
N ILE A 53 -10.69 2.93 10.65
CA ILE A 53 -10.75 3.13 12.11
C ILE A 53 -9.98 2.01 12.83
N PRO A 54 -8.76 2.26 13.33
CA PRO A 54 -7.96 1.23 14.01
C PRO A 54 -8.59 0.64 15.27
N GLN A 55 -9.54 1.35 15.88
CA GLN A 55 -10.28 0.90 17.07
C GLN A 55 -11.45 -0.04 16.74
N SER A 56 -11.77 -0.22 15.46
CA SER A 56 -12.75 -1.20 15.03
C SER A 56 -12.21 -2.61 15.24
N GLY A 57 -13.06 -3.51 15.75
CA GLY A 57 -12.70 -4.93 15.94
C GLY A 57 -12.46 -5.70 14.64
N CYS A 58 -12.77 -5.11 13.49
CA CYS A 58 -12.57 -5.70 12.17
C CYS A 58 -11.58 -4.91 11.30
N PHE A 59 -10.83 -3.97 11.89
CA PHE A 59 -9.87 -3.16 11.16
C PHE A 59 -8.75 -4.01 10.54
N LEU A 60 -8.49 -3.79 9.25
CA LEU A 60 -7.41 -4.38 8.48
C LEU A 60 -6.46 -3.25 8.07
N PRO A 61 -5.20 -3.24 8.54
CA PRO A 61 -4.27 -2.15 8.26
C PRO A 61 -3.84 -2.18 6.78
N PRO A 62 -4.24 -1.21 5.94
CA PRO A 62 -4.02 -1.25 4.50
C PRO A 62 -2.63 -0.70 4.13
N PHE A 63 -1.58 -1.15 4.82
CA PHE A 63 -0.20 -0.68 4.63
C PHE A 63 0.72 -1.85 4.26
N ALA A 64 1.46 -1.73 3.17
CA ALA A 64 2.30 -2.81 2.65
C ALA A 64 3.33 -3.32 3.69
N HIS A 65 3.98 -2.41 4.42
CA HIS A 65 4.96 -2.77 5.44
C HIS A 65 4.35 -3.52 6.63
N VAL A 66 3.07 -3.30 6.93
CA VAL A 66 2.34 -4.03 7.98
C VAL A 66 1.89 -5.39 7.46
N LEU A 67 1.25 -5.40 6.29
CA LEU A 67 0.67 -6.61 5.68
C LEU A 67 1.73 -7.64 5.29
N SER A 68 2.89 -7.21 4.81
CA SER A 68 4.02 -8.10 4.48
C SER A 68 4.62 -8.83 5.69
N GLN A 69 4.30 -8.36 6.90
CA GLN A 69 4.73 -8.94 8.17
C GLN A 69 3.56 -9.54 8.96
N ALA A 70 2.36 -9.61 8.36
CA ALA A 70 1.19 -10.18 9.00
C ALA A 70 1.41 -11.67 9.27
N GLN A 71 0.97 -12.13 10.43
CA GLN A 71 1.09 -13.52 10.85
C GLN A 71 -0.28 -14.05 11.23
N GLU A 72 -0.70 -15.12 10.56
CA GLU A 72 -1.87 -15.89 10.97
C GLU A 72 -1.48 -16.81 12.13
N THR A 73 -2.26 -16.75 13.21
CA THR A 73 -2.20 -17.72 14.32
C THR A 73 -3.44 -18.61 14.30
N ALA A 74 -3.51 -19.61 15.18
CA ALA A 74 -4.68 -20.49 15.25
C ALA A 74 -5.98 -19.76 15.62
N GLU A 75 -5.91 -18.57 16.23
CA GLU A 75 -7.06 -17.86 16.80
C GLU A 75 -7.31 -16.49 16.14
N TYR A 76 -6.26 -15.82 15.66
CA TYR A 76 -6.36 -14.47 15.10
C TYR A 76 -5.19 -14.11 14.17
N TRP A 77 -5.37 -13.05 13.40
CA TRP A 77 -4.30 -12.38 12.66
C TRP A 77 -3.55 -11.39 13.55
N HIS A 78 -2.22 -11.43 13.50
CA HIS A 78 -1.35 -10.48 14.16
C HIS A 78 -0.72 -9.53 13.13
N PHE A 79 -0.88 -8.23 13.36
CA PHE A 79 -0.28 -7.17 12.56
C PHE A 79 0.73 -6.37 13.41
N PRO A 80 1.94 -6.08 12.92
CA PRO A 80 2.85 -5.19 13.64
C PRO A 80 2.34 -3.75 13.68
N THR A 81 2.87 -2.95 14.60
CA THR A 81 2.55 -1.53 14.69
C THR A 81 2.95 -0.80 13.40
N PRO A 82 2.04 -0.04 12.77
CA PRO A 82 2.37 0.78 11.62
C PRO A 82 3.44 1.81 11.96
N LYS A 83 4.40 2.01 11.06
CA LYS A 83 5.45 3.02 11.19
C LYS A 83 5.20 4.19 10.24
N TYR A 84 5.68 5.37 10.64
CA TYR A 84 5.53 6.59 9.84
C TYR A 84 6.48 6.63 8.63
N ASP A 85 7.59 5.89 8.68
CA ASP A 85 8.56 5.71 7.58
C ASP A 85 8.16 4.56 6.63
N GLY A 86 6.94 4.03 6.81
CA GLY A 86 6.34 3.07 5.91
C GLY A 86 6.28 3.62 4.48
N GLY A 87 6.99 2.96 3.57
CA GLY A 87 7.01 3.34 2.16
C GLY A 87 8.09 4.36 1.76
N ASP A 88 9.05 4.72 2.60
CA ASP A 88 10.15 5.63 2.22
C ASP A 88 10.90 5.16 0.95
N ALA A 89 10.99 3.84 0.72
CA ALA A 89 11.58 3.26 -0.49
C ALA A 89 10.84 3.67 -1.78
N LEU A 90 9.54 4.01 -1.69
CA LEU A 90 8.71 4.43 -2.82
C LEU A 90 8.99 5.87 -3.27
N LEU A 91 9.62 6.70 -2.44
CA LEU A 91 9.91 8.10 -2.80
C LEU A 91 10.64 8.19 -4.14
N THR A 92 11.68 7.37 -4.32
CA THR A 92 12.44 7.35 -5.58
C THR A 92 11.61 6.92 -6.80
N TRP A 93 10.63 6.04 -6.61
CA TRP A 93 9.72 5.60 -7.65
C TRP A 93 8.73 6.71 -8.02
N PHE A 94 8.13 7.32 -6.99
CA PHE A 94 7.15 8.39 -7.16
C PHE A 94 7.78 9.63 -7.80
N ASP A 95 8.96 10.05 -7.32
CA ASP A 95 9.70 11.18 -7.88
C ASP A 95 10.09 10.95 -9.34
N ALA A 96 10.57 9.74 -9.69
CA ALA A 96 10.98 9.40 -11.05
C ALA A 96 9.81 9.43 -12.04
N ALA A 97 8.61 9.08 -11.59
CA ALA A 97 7.39 9.10 -12.38
C ALA A 97 6.61 10.43 -12.30
N GLY A 98 7.04 11.37 -11.45
CA GLY A 98 6.30 12.61 -11.17
C GLY A 98 4.95 12.37 -10.48
N PHE A 99 4.83 11.30 -9.69
CA PHE A 99 3.60 10.91 -9.00
C PHE A 99 3.48 11.62 -7.64
N ASP A 100 2.43 12.42 -7.46
CA ASP A 100 2.11 13.07 -6.20
C ASP A 100 0.99 12.31 -5.46
N ALA A 101 1.38 11.53 -4.46
CA ALA A 101 0.45 10.76 -3.63
C ALA A 101 -0.51 11.65 -2.80
N THR A 102 -0.18 12.92 -2.57
CA THR A 102 -1.02 13.87 -1.82
C THR A 102 -2.16 14.43 -2.65
N ALA A 103 -2.03 14.39 -3.98
CA ALA A 103 -3.05 14.83 -4.92
C ALA A 103 -4.18 13.79 -5.14
N LEU A 104 -4.03 12.56 -4.61
CA LEU A 104 -5.02 11.51 -4.78
C LEU A 104 -6.32 11.84 -4.03
N PRO A 105 -7.50 11.67 -4.66
CA PRO A 105 -8.76 11.80 -3.96
C PRO A 105 -8.87 10.70 -2.90
N ALA A 106 -9.06 11.11 -1.66
CA ALA A 106 -9.24 10.21 -0.53
C ALA A 106 -10.27 10.80 0.44
N ASP A 107 -10.93 9.90 1.19
CA ASP A 107 -11.77 10.27 2.31
C ASP A 107 -10.98 11.15 3.28
N PRO A 108 -11.58 12.19 3.88
CA PRO A 108 -10.89 13.08 4.82
C PRO A 108 -10.12 12.36 5.93
N ILE A 109 -10.58 11.19 6.38
CA ILE A 109 -9.87 10.41 7.41
C ILE A 109 -8.53 9.84 6.91
N LEU A 110 -8.43 9.56 5.61
CA LEU A 110 -7.25 9.03 4.93
C LEU A 110 -6.43 10.11 4.20
N ALA A 111 -6.96 11.32 4.05
CA ALA A 111 -6.30 12.45 3.39
C ALA A 111 -5.28 13.18 4.29
N ALA A 112 -5.00 12.66 5.49
CA ALA A 112 -4.08 13.28 6.43
C ALA A 112 -2.64 13.34 5.88
N ALA A 113 -1.92 14.42 6.22
CA ALA A 113 -0.55 14.67 5.78
C ALA A 113 0.48 13.59 6.16
N ASN A 114 0.11 12.68 7.08
CA ASN A 114 0.98 11.61 7.58
C ASN A 114 0.57 10.21 7.10
N ARG A 115 -0.23 10.10 6.02
CA ARG A 115 -0.52 8.79 5.43
C ARG A 115 0.79 8.17 4.91
N PRO A 116 1.17 6.95 5.37
CA PRO A 116 2.32 6.23 4.82
C PRO A 116 2.21 6.09 3.29
N LEU A 117 3.34 6.22 2.59
CA LEU A 117 3.39 6.17 1.13
C LEU A 117 3.02 4.78 0.57
N ASP A 118 3.15 3.77 1.40
CA ASP A 118 2.84 2.37 1.08
C ASP A 118 1.43 1.94 1.48
N HIS A 119 0.53 2.90 1.69
CA HIS A 119 -0.90 2.60 1.75
C HIS A 119 -1.32 1.89 0.45
N VAL A 120 -2.02 0.76 0.55
CA VAL A 120 -2.34 -0.10 -0.60
C VAL A 120 -3.08 0.66 -1.70
N GLY A 121 -4.05 1.50 -1.34
CA GLY A 121 -4.73 2.37 -2.32
C GLY A 121 -3.79 3.33 -3.07
N VAL A 122 -2.71 3.81 -2.43
CA VAL A 122 -1.71 4.68 -3.08
C VAL A 122 -0.84 3.85 -4.04
N LEU A 123 -0.41 2.66 -3.62
CA LEU A 123 0.35 1.74 -4.47
C LEU A 123 -0.42 1.35 -5.74
N LEU A 124 -1.73 1.13 -5.62
CA LEU A 124 -2.60 0.81 -6.77
C LEU A 124 -2.82 2.01 -7.70
N ALA A 125 -2.89 3.24 -7.17
CA ALA A 125 -2.91 4.44 -8.00
C ALA A 125 -1.60 4.60 -8.78
N PHE A 126 -0.47 4.31 -8.14
CA PHE A 126 0.82 4.34 -8.81
C PHE A 126 0.94 3.23 -9.87
N LEU A 127 0.50 2.02 -9.55
CA LEU A 127 0.42 0.92 -10.52
C LEU A 127 -0.45 1.29 -11.73
N ALA A 128 -1.60 1.94 -11.51
CA ALA A 128 -2.45 2.43 -12.58
C ALA A 128 -1.73 3.41 -13.51
N LEU A 129 -0.92 4.32 -12.95
CA LEU A 129 -0.11 5.25 -13.73
C LEU A 129 0.97 4.53 -14.55
N LEU A 130 1.64 3.52 -13.97
CA LEU A 130 2.63 2.73 -14.71
C LEU A 130 1.99 1.94 -15.86
N LEU A 131 0.81 1.35 -15.64
CA LEU A 131 0.07 0.60 -16.66
C LEU A 131 -0.47 1.50 -17.77
N ASP A 132 -0.97 2.69 -17.45
CA ASP A 132 -1.45 3.67 -18.44
C ASP A 132 -0.30 4.24 -19.31
N ALA A 133 0.89 4.37 -18.73
CA ALA A 133 2.08 4.83 -19.44
C ALA A 133 2.79 3.74 -20.26
N ALA A 134 2.51 2.45 -20.00
CA ALA A 134 3.19 1.34 -20.64
C ALA A 134 2.90 1.27 -22.15
N GLN A 135 3.94 1.08 -22.95
CA GLN A 135 3.85 0.95 -24.42
C GLN A 135 4.08 -0.49 -24.89
N ASP A 136 3.92 -1.45 -23.98
CA ASP A 136 4.21 -2.88 -24.18
C ASP A 136 5.65 -3.18 -24.63
N SER A 137 6.61 -2.34 -24.19
CA SER A 137 8.03 -2.59 -24.42
C SER A 137 8.63 -3.57 -23.39
N GLU A 138 9.76 -4.20 -23.72
CA GLU A 138 10.50 -5.05 -22.77
C GLU A 138 10.91 -4.25 -21.52
N THR A 139 11.28 -2.97 -21.69
CA THR A 139 11.62 -2.08 -20.58
C THR A 139 10.44 -1.85 -19.65
N ASP A 140 9.24 -1.60 -20.19
CA ASP A 140 8.04 -1.40 -19.38
C ASP A 140 7.70 -2.66 -18.57
N ARG A 141 7.84 -3.84 -19.21
CA ARG A 141 7.63 -5.13 -18.54
C ARG A 141 8.60 -5.35 -17.39
N VAL A 142 9.87 -4.97 -17.56
CA VAL A 142 10.88 -5.06 -16.50
C VAL A 142 10.54 -4.11 -15.35
N VAL A 143 10.22 -2.84 -15.64
CA VAL A 143 9.88 -1.84 -14.61
C VAL A 143 8.64 -2.24 -13.83
N LEU A 144 7.57 -2.68 -14.51
CA LEU A 144 6.35 -3.19 -13.87
C LEU A 144 6.65 -4.45 -13.05
N GLY A 145 7.42 -5.39 -13.60
CA GLY A 145 7.81 -6.60 -12.88
C GLY A 145 8.62 -6.32 -11.61
N GLU A 146 9.58 -5.37 -11.66
CA GLU A 146 10.35 -4.92 -10.49
C GLU A 146 9.46 -4.25 -9.45
N PHE A 147 8.58 -3.34 -9.87
CA PHE A 147 7.64 -2.68 -8.96
C PHE A 147 6.72 -3.70 -8.28
N LEU A 148 6.16 -4.64 -9.05
CA LEU A 148 5.28 -5.67 -8.53
C LEU A 148 6.00 -6.57 -7.54
N GLY A 149 7.21 -7.04 -7.85
CA GLY A 149 7.95 -7.93 -6.97
C GLY A 149 8.45 -7.27 -5.69
N GLU A 150 8.84 -6.00 -5.75
CA GLU A 150 9.34 -5.26 -4.59
C GLU A 150 8.22 -4.69 -3.71
N HIS A 151 7.19 -4.09 -4.32
CA HIS A 151 6.23 -3.24 -3.60
C HIS A 151 4.80 -3.78 -3.56
N VAL A 152 4.44 -4.83 -4.30
CA VAL A 152 3.06 -5.38 -4.34
C VAL A 152 3.01 -6.82 -3.84
N GLN A 153 3.86 -7.69 -4.39
CA GLN A 153 3.88 -9.12 -4.11
C GLN A 153 4.01 -9.49 -2.62
N PRO A 154 4.78 -8.77 -1.78
CA PRO A 154 4.95 -9.15 -0.38
C PRO A 154 3.68 -9.18 0.47
N TRP A 155 2.61 -8.49 0.06
CA TRP A 155 1.38 -8.35 0.84
C TRP A 155 0.11 -8.69 0.06
N ALA A 156 0.17 -8.71 -1.26
CA ALA A 156 -0.96 -8.82 -2.17
C ALA A 156 -1.94 -9.95 -1.81
N ASP A 157 -1.44 -11.18 -1.70
CA ASP A 157 -2.29 -12.36 -1.45
C ASP A 157 -2.91 -12.31 -0.05
N THR A 158 -2.13 -11.90 0.94
CA THR A 158 -2.57 -11.76 2.34
C THR A 158 -3.73 -10.78 2.44
N PHE A 159 -3.59 -9.59 1.86
CA PHE A 159 -4.61 -8.55 1.98
C PHE A 159 -5.88 -8.90 1.19
N ALA A 160 -5.74 -9.39 -0.05
CA ALA A 160 -6.88 -9.82 -0.84
C ALA A 160 -7.65 -10.95 -0.15
N ASN A 161 -6.96 -11.91 0.46
CA ASN A 161 -7.58 -12.99 1.21
C ASN A 161 -8.31 -12.47 2.47
N LEU A 162 -7.69 -11.60 3.26
CA LEU A 162 -8.32 -10.98 4.44
C LEU A 162 -9.61 -10.25 4.08
N LEU A 163 -9.61 -9.45 3.01
CA LEU A 163 -10.80 -8.75 2.55
C LEU A 163 -11.90 -9.73 2.11
N CYS A 164 -11.55 -10.80 1.40
CA CYS A 164 -12.53 -11.80 0.95
C CYS A 164 -13.16 -12.60 2.09
N GLN A 165 -12.47 -12.75 3.20
CA GLN A 165 -12.98 -13.42 4.40
C GLN A 165 -13.75 -12.48 5.33
N ALA A 166 -13.82 -11.19 5.00
CA ALA A 166 -14.55 -10.22 5.80
C ALA A 166 -16.04 -10.56 5.89
N GLU A 167 -16.62 -10.42 7.08
CA GLU A 167 -18.06 -10.55 7.32
C GLU A 167 -18.84 -9.31 6.85
N SER A 168 -18.50 -8.78 5.67
CA SER A 168 -19.17 -7.69 4.98
C SER A 168 -19.23 -8.00 3.49
N PRO A 169 -20.43 -8.06 2.87
CA PRO A 169 -20.56 -8.28 1.43
C PRO A 169 -19.77 -7.27 0.59
N TYR A 170 -19.77 -6.00 1.00
CA TYR A 170 -19.03 -4.94 0.31
C TYR A 170 -17.52 -5.17 0.37
N ILE A 171 -16.98 -5.46 1.55
CA ILE A 171 -15.52 -5.68 1.73
C ILE A 171 -15.06 -6.98 1.05
N ALA A 172 -15.88 -8.03 1.08
CA ALA A 172 -15.59 -9.28 0.40
C ALA A 172 -15.54 -9.12 -1.13
N LEU A 173 -16.43 -8.30 -1.70
CA LEU A 173 -16.40 -7.95 -3.13
C LEU A 173 -15.17 -7.13 -3.48
N LEU A 174 -14.79 -6.16 -2.64
CA LEU A 174 -13.55 -5.41 -2.81
C LEU A 174 -12.33 -6.34 -2.80
N GLY A 175 -12.29 -7.32 -1.89
CA GLY A 175 -11.25 -8.33 -1.85
C GLY A 175 -11.20 -9.17 -3.12
N THR A 176 -12.36 -9.55 -3.67
CA THR A 176 -12.45 -10.34 -4.89
C THR A 176 -11.96 -9.54 -6.09
N ALA A 177 -12.43 -8.29 -6.24
CA ALA A 177 -11.96 -7.38 -7.29
C ALA A 177 -10.46 -7.12 -7.20
N LEU A 178 -9.91 -6.96 -5.99
CA LEU A 178 -8.48 -6.78 -5.79
C LEU A 178 -7.68 -8.03 -6.18
N ARG A 179 -8.15 -9.22 -5.80
CA ARG A 179 -7.53 -10.49 -6.16
C ARG A 179 -7.49 -10.67 -7.68
N ASP A 180 -8.64 -10.49 -8.34
CA ASP A 180 -8.77 -10.66 -9.79
C ASP A 180 -7.86 -9.69 -10.55
N LEU A 181 -7.79 -8.42 -10.09
CA LEU A 181 -6.86 -7.44 -10.63
C LEU A 181 -5.41 -7.89 -10.49
N LEU A 182 -5.00 -8.29 -9.28
CA LEU A 182 -3.61 -8.65 -8.99
C LEU A 182 -3.20 -9.89 -9.79
N ASP A 183 -4.08 -10.88 -9.92
CA ASP A 183 -3.83 -12.09 -10.70
C ASP A 183 -3.71 -11.76 -12.20
N ALA A 184 -4.60 -10.92 -12.74
CA ALA A 184 -4.52 -10.48 -14.14
C ALA A 184 -3.24 -9.68 -14.43
N VAL A 185 -2.85 -8.78 -13.51
CA VAL A 185 -1.60 -8.00 -13.65
C VAL A 185 -0.38 -8.92 -13.60
N ARG A 186 -0.35 -9.92 -12.71
CA ARG A 186 0.78 -10.87 -12.60
C ARG A 186 0.89 -11.80 -13.80
N GLU A 187 -0.23 -12.14 -14.44
CA GLU A 187 -0.23 -12.95 -15.66
C GLU A 187 0.49 -12.24 -16.81
N ASP A 188 0.21 -10.93 -16.98
CA ASP A 188 0.79 -10.12 -18.06
C ASP A 188 2.18 -9.52 -17.70
N TYR A 189 2.41 -9.28 -16.40
CA TYR A 189 3.64 -8.71 -15.83
C TYR A 189 4.12 -9.54 -14.62
N PRO A 190 4.84 -10.65 -14.85
CA PRO A 190 5.32 -11.50 -13.77
C PRO A 190 6.20 -10.71 -12.77
N PRO A 191 5.94 -10.80 -11.46
CA PRO A 191 6.76 -10.14 -10.45
C PRO A 191 8.22 -10.60 -10.52
N LEU A 192 9.15 -9.65 -10.57
CA LEU A 192 10.58 -9.91 -10.58
C LEU A 192 11.12 -9.82 -9.16
N ALA A 193 11.99 -10.75 -8.77
CA ALA A 193 12.69 -10.63 -7.50
C ALA A 193 13.45 -9.28 -7.49
N PRO A 194 13.36 -8.49 -6.41
CA PRO A 194 14.07 -7.24 -6.34
C PRO A 194 15.56 -7.52 -6.62
N PRO A 195 16.23 -6.72 -7.47
CA PRO A 195 17.65 -6.90 -7.68
C PRO A 195 18.31 -6.88 -6.31
N GLN A 196 19.15 -7.88 -6.01
CA GLN A 196 19.99 -7.89 -4.81
C GLN A 196 20.97 -6.72 -4.90
N ARG A 197 20.49 -5.49 -4.70
CA ARG A 197 21.34 -4.33 -4.47
C ARG A 197 22.01 -4.65 -3.16
N SER A 198 23.25 -5.11 -3.25
CA SER A 198 24.15 -5.21 -2.11
C SER A 198 24.14 -3.84 -1.43
N LEU A 199 23.37 -3.73 -0.35
CA LEU A 199 23.53 -2.69 0.64
C LEU A 199 24.87 -3.01 1.32
N ALA A 200 25.96 -2.72 0.60
CA ALA A 200 27.20 -2.37 1.24
C ALA A 200 26.89 -1.11 2.04
N HIS A 201 26.29 -1.30 3.22
CA HIS A 201 26.26 -0.32 4.27
C HIS A 201 27.72 0.04 4.48
N LYS A 202 28.15 1.15 3.88
CA LYS A 202 29.28 1.90 4.39
C LYS A 202 28.86 2.29 5.80
N ARG A 203 29.15 1.40 6.76
CA ARG A 203 29.21 1.74 8.17
C ARG A 203 30.15 2.93 8.23
N ILE A 204 29.61 4.12 8.43
CA ILE A 204 30.40 5.28 8.79
C ILE A 204 30.93 4.93 10.19
N PRO A 205 32.23 4.68 10.38
CA PRO A 205 32.75 4.50 11.72
C PRO A 205 32.62 5.83 12.44
N ILE A 206 31.72 5.91 13.41
CA ILE A 206 31.71 7.00 14.37
C ILE A 206 32.94 6.79 15.25
N GLN A 207 34.03 7.50 14.94
CA GLN A 207 35.11 7.67 15.90
C GLN A 207 34.64 8.66 16.96
N PRO A 208 34.61 8.30 18.26
CA PRO A 208 34.36 9.28 19.30
C PRO A 208 35.47 10.34 19.24
N ALA A 209 35.08 11.60 19.15
CA ALA A 209 36.01 12.72 19.21
C ALA A 209 36.85 12.58 20.49
N GLN A 210 38.17 12.50 20.34
CA GLN A 210 39.08 12.63 21.46
C GLN A 210 38.87 14.02 22.05
N VAL A 211 38.35 14.07 23.27
CA VAL A 211 38.28 15.29 24.07
C VAL A 211 39.70 15.57 24.56
N GLU A 212 40.52 16.20 23.72
CA GLU A 212 41.72 16.90 24.15
C GLU A 212 41.29 18.29 24.64
N GLY A 213 41.23 18.45 25.96
CA GLY A 213 40.81 19.71 26.56
C GLY A 213 40.68 19.62 28.07
N SER A 214 41.80 19.35 28.74
CA SER A 214 41.95 19.58 30.18
C SER A 214 41.65 21.06 30.48
N VAL A 215 40.46 21.34 30.99
CA VAL A 215 40.17 22.66 31.59
C VAL A 215 40.61 22.60 33.04
N ALA A 216 41.82 23.12 33.28
CA ALA A 216 42.32 23.38 34.62
C ALA A 216 41.44 24.44 35.30
N PHE A 217 40.84 24.10 36.44
CA PHE A 217 40.20 25.05 37.33
C PHE A 217 41.27 25.80 38.13
N PRO A 218 41.38 27.14 38.04
CA PRO A 218 42.20 27.87 38.99
C PRO A 218 41.46 27.98 40.33
N SER A 219 42.05 27.35 41.34
CA SER A 219 41.77 27.57 42.76
C SER A 219 42.18 29.00 43.14
N SER A 220 41.27 29.76 43.76
CA SER A 220 41.64 30.85 44.66
C SER A 220 40.50 31.11 45.64
N ALA A 221 40.75 30.74 46.90
CA ALA A 221 40.08 31.29 48.06
C ALA A 221 40.98 32.40 48.64
N GLN A 222 40.33 33.43 49.18
CA GLN A 222 40.83 34.63 49.90
C GLN A 222 41.37 35.78 49.04
#